data_AF-A0A1Q8L388-F1
#
_entry.id   AF-A0A1Q8L388-F1
#
_cell.length_a   1.000
_cell.length_b   1.000
_cell.length_c   1.000
_cell.angle_alpha   90.00
_cell.angle_beta   90.00
_cell.angle_gamma   90.00
#
_symmetry.space_group_name_H-M   'P 1'
#
loop_
_entity.id
_entity.type
_entity.pdbx_description
1 polymer ?
#
loop_
_entity_poly.entity_id
_entity_poly.type
_entity_poly.pdbx_seq_one_letter_code
_entity_poly.pdbx_strand_id
1 'polypeptide(L)'
;MTGPTHSTDHTDLAGPATAPQVSEVLAGLAAVGPFFELLDVTEERAAGRSVRPFAAVLAPDALLDRVERTRIALGAEPPLGRRIAASIAVQGLAAKLLSGPVAALALYGVLVDLRPQTLWWSATPLGDVVALDPPRMVRRRVPGADALAPLVDEVLTPLVEIAGERFGVSATVLWGNVASSVAGAKRVLDIQRPDAADAVAAVATDLLEHPRLTGTGERRAPVAPDHAWTFRRRSCCLYYRVPGGSTCADCVLADLRGEPASGETAD
;
A
#
# COMPACT_ATOMS: atom_id res chain seq x y z
N MET A 1 46.84 51.43 -1.70
CA MET A 1 46.79 50.30 -0.73
C MET A 1 45.78 50.72 0.31
N THR A 2 44.60 50.17 0.48
CA THR A 2 43.99 48.87 0.16
C THR A 2 42.46 49.09 0.27
N GLY A 3 41.69 48.65 -0.73
CA GLY A 3 40.24 48.89 -0.82
C GLY A 3 39.40 48.02 0.13
N PRO A 4 38.08 48.30 0.25
CA PRO A 4 37.19 47.51 1.10
C PRO A 4 36.85 46.16 0.44
N THR A 5 36.99 45.10 1.22
CA THR A 5 36.61 43.73 0.86
C THR A 5 35.10 43.58 0.90
N HIS A 6 34.46 43.60 -0.28
CA HIS A 6 33.12 43.04 -0.43
C HIS A 6 33.21 41.51 -0.35
N SER A 7 32.73 40.95 0.76
CA SER A 7 32.42 39.53 0.86
C SER A 7 31.10 39.31 0.14
N THR A 8 31.17 38.78 -1.09
CA THR A 8 30.02 38.23 -1.79
C THR A 8 29.75 36.84 -1.23
N ASP A 9 28.76 36.77 -0.35
CA ASP A 9 28.14 35.53 0.09
C ASP A 9 27.43 34.92 -1.13
N HIS A 10 28.08 33.95 -1.77
CA HIS A 10 27.47 33.14 -2.82
C HIS A 10 26.53 32.14 -2.15
N THR A 11 25.32 32.60 -1.86
CA THR A 11 24.18 31.71 -1.63
C THR A 11 23.93 30.96 -2.93
N ASP A 12 24.37 29.70 -2.97
CA ASP A 12 24.09 28.77 -4.05
C ASP A 12 22.57 28.53 -4.07
N LEU A 13 21.86 29.35 -4.86
CA LEU A 13 20.44 29.21 -5.14
C LEU A 13 20.29 27.95 -6.01
N ALA A 14 20.18 26.80 -5.36
CA ALA A 14 19.68 25.58 -5.98
C ALA A 14 18.38 25.93 -6.72
N GLY A 15 18.43 25.91 -8.05
CA GLY A 15 17.29 26.22 -8.90
C GLY A 15 16.08 25.34 -8.53
N PRO A 16 14.85 25.76 -8.84
CA PRO A 16 13.66 24.98 -8.51
C PRO A 16 13.77 23.62 -9.20
N ALA A 17 14.01 22.55 -8.43
CA ALA A 17 14.06 21.20 -8.94
C ALA A 17 12.77 20.92 -9.72
N THR A 18 12.87 20.73 -11.03
CA THR A 18 11.75 20.46 -11.93
C THR A 18 10.98 19.23 -11.47
N ALA A 19 9.64 19.27 -11.49
CA ALA A 19 8.79 18.11 -11.16
C ALA A 19 9.23 16.85 -11.93
N PRO A 20 9.27 15.65 -11.30
CA PRO A 20 9.61 14.45 -12.05
C PRO A 20 8.56 14.24 -13.13
N GLN A 21 8.96 13.66 -14.27
CA GLN A 21 7.99 13.32 -15.30
C GLN A 21 7.11 12.16 -14.81
N VAL A 22 5.82 12.17 -15.18
CA VAL A 22 4.87 11.12 -14.75
C VAL A 22 5.39 9.73 -15.12
N SER A 23 5.88 9.56 -16.35
CA SER A 23 6.45 8.29 -16.83
C SER A 23 7.65 7.80 -16.00
N GLU A 24 8.50 8.71 -15.53
CA GLU A 24 9.64 8.39 -14.65
C GLU A 24 9.17 7.87 -13.29
N VAL A 25 8.15 8.51 -12.71
CA VAL A 25 7.53 8.05 -11.46
C VAL A 25 6.90 6.67 -11.65
N LEU A 26 6.08 6.47 -12.70
CA LEU A 26 5.44 5.17 -12.96
C LEU A 26 6.47 4.04 -13.15
N ALA A 27 7.52 4.27 -13.93
CA ALA A 27 8.59 3.31 -14.14
C ALA A 27 9.36 2.99 -12.84
N GLY A 28 9.66 4.02 -12.05
CA GLY A 28 10.33 3.85 -10.76
C GLY A 28 9.50 3.09 -9.74
N LEU A 29 8.18 3.28 -9.72
CA LEU A 29 7.26 2.50 -8.89
C LEU A 29 7.20 1.04 -9.35
N ALA A 30 7.10 0.78 -10.66
CA ALA A 30 7.10 -0.57 -11.20
C ALA A 30 8.39 -1.35 -10.86
N ALA A 31 9.54 -0.65 -10.80
CA ALA A 31 10.82 -1.24 -10.42
C ALA A 31 10.88 -1.71 -8.95
N VAL A 32 10.06 -1.16 -8.05
CA VAL A 32 9.96 -1.64 -6.65
C VAL A 32 9.24 -3.00 -6.60
N GLY A 33 8.22 -3.18 -7.44
CA GLY A 33 7.52 -4.47 -7.59
C GLY A 33 6.04 -4.36 -7.94
N PRO A 34 5.37 -5.50 -8.14
CA PRO A 34 4.02 -5.56 -8.74
C PRO A 34 2.90 -4.96 -7.89
N PHE A 35 3.13 -4.73 -6.60
CA PHE A 35 2.16 -4.01 -5.74
C PHE A 35 2.29 -2.49 -5.83
N PHE A 36 3.42 -1.99 -6.32
CA PHE A 36 3.72 -0.56 -6.43
C PHE A 36 3.38 -0.01 -7.82
N GLU A 37 3.28 -0.88 -8.82
CA GLU A 37 2.98 -0.55 -10.20
C GLU A 37 1.66 0.22 -10.34
N LEU A 38 1.73 1.33 -11.07
CA LEU A 38 0.60 2.14 -11.50
C LEU A 38 0.72 2.30 -13.03
N LEU A 39 -0.37 2.09 -13.74
CA LEU A 39 -0.39 2.10 -15.21
C LEU A 39 -1.13 3.32 -15.76
N ASP A 40 -0.80 3.73 -16.99
CA ASP A 40 -1.60 4.70 -17.75
C ASP A 40 -2.69 3.95 -18.54
N VAL A 41 -3.95 4.33 -18.31
CA VAL A 41 -5.09 3.73 -19.02
C VAL A 41 -5.00 3.92 -20.54
N THR A 42 -4.42 5.02 -21.02
CA THR A 42 -4.22 5.29 -22.45
C THR A 42 -3.28 4.26 -23.06
N GLU A 43 -2.17 3.99 -22.39
CA GLU A 43 -1.18 3.00 -22.83
C GLU A 43 -1.75 1.59 -22.80
N GLU A 44 -2.47 1.23 -21.73
CA GLU A 44 -3.11 -0.07 -21.60
C GLU A 44 -4.16 -0.30 -22.71
N ARG A 45 -4.99 0.70 -23.02
CA ARG A 45 -5.93 0.63 -24.15
C ARG A 45 -5.21 0.48 -25.48
N ALA A 46 -4.11 1.20 -25.70
CA ALA A 46 -3.29 1.08 -26.92
C ALA A 46 -2.67 -0.32 -27.05
N ALA A 47 -2.33 -0.97 -25.94
CA ALA A 47 -1.86 -2.35 -25.88
C ALA A 47 -2.98 -3.41 -25.97
N GLY A 48 -4.24 -3.00 -26.19
CA GLY A 48 -5.39 -3.90 -26.29
C GLY A 48 -5.82 -4.53 -24.96
N ARG A 49 -5.43 -3.94 -23.82
CA ARG A 49 -5.81 -4.42 -22.49
C ARG A 49 -7.22 -4.02 -22.13
N SER A 50 -7.88 -4.88 -21.36
CA SER A 50 -9.17 -4.55 -20.74
C SER A 50 -8.93 -3.70 -19.51
N VAL A 51 -9.44 -2.47 -19.54
CA VAL A 51 -9.43 -1.52 -18.43
C VAL A 51 -10.85 -1.28 -17.93
N ARG A 52 -11.02 -1.23 -16.61
CA ARG A 52 -12.33 -1.01 -15.96
C ARG A 52 -12.23 0.02 -14.84
N PRO A 53 -13.27 0.86 -14.63
CA PRO A 53 -13.25 1.84 -13.55
C PRO A 53 -13.25 1.14 -12.18
N PHE A 54 -12.73 1.80 -11.15
CA PHE A 54 -12.69 1.26 -9.79
C PHE A 54 -14.08 0.81 -9.27
N ALA A 55 -15.14 1.51 -9.64
CA ALA A 55 -16.52 1.12 -9.29
C ALA A 55 -16.86 -0.32 -9.76
N ALA A 56 -16.32 -0.77 -10.90
CA ALA A 56 -16.52 -2.14 -11.38
C ALA A 56 -15.75 -3.18 -10.57
N VAL A 57 -14.70 -2.78 -9.85
CA VAL A 57 -13.95 -3.63 -8.92
C VAL A 57 -14.70 -3.80 -7.60
N LEU A 58 -15.43 -2.76 -7.17
CA LEU A 58 -16.30 -2.78 -5.99
C LEU A 58 -17.65 -3.43 -6.25
N ALA A 59 -18.01 -3.68 -7.51
CA ALA A 59 -19.26 -4.32 -7.87
C ALA A 59 -19.40 -5.65 -7.10
N PRO A 60 -20.59 -5.94 -6.53
CA PRO A 60 -20.70 -7.07 -5.61
C PRO A 60 -20.22 -8.40 -6.20
N ASP A 61 -20.56 -8.68 -7.46
CA ASP A 61 -20.19 -9.93 -8.13
C ASP A 61 -18.70 -9.98 -8.48
N ALA A 62 -18.10 -8.85 -8.85
CA ALA A 62 -16.65 -8.76 -9.07
C ALA A 62 -15.85 -9.02 -7.77
N LEU A 63 -16.35 -8.52 -6.63
CA LEU A 63 -15.77 -8.85 -5.32
C LEU A 63 -15.96 -10.32 -4.98
N LEU A 64 -17.13 -10.90 -5.23
CA LEU A 64 -17.37 -12.33 -5.02
C LEU A 64 -16.40 -13.18 -5.84
N ASP A 65 -16.22 -12.88 -7.12
CA ASP A 65 -15.29 -13.60 -8.01
C ASP A 65 -13.85 -13.51 -7.52
N ARG A 66 -13.42 -12.33 -7.05
CA ARG A 66 -12.10 -12.16 -6.43
C ARG A 66 -11.96 -12.97 -5.15
N VAL A 67 -12.98 -12.97 -4.29
CA VAL A 67 -12.99 -13.75 -3.05
C VAL A 67 -12.94 -15.25 -3.37
N GLU A 68 -13.69 -15.75 -4.34
CA GLU A 68 -13.65 -17.18 -4.70
C GLU A 68 -12.32 -17.59 -5.32
N ARG A 69 -11.72 -16.76 -6.19
CA ARG A 69 -10.35 -17.00 -6.68
C ARG A 69 -9.33 -17.06 -5.53
N THR A 70 -9.46 -16.14 -4.57
CA THR A 70 -8.60 -16.12 -3.37
C THR A 70 -8.84 -17.35 -2.50
N ARG A 71 -10.09 -17.78 -2.35
CA ARG A 71 -10.46 -18.97 -1.57
C ARG A 71 -9.86 -20.24 -2.17
N ILE A 72 -9.98 -20.40 -3.49
CA ILE A 72 -9.41 -21.53 -4.23
C ILE A 72 -7.89 -21.53 -4.10
N ALA A 73 -7.24 -20.38 -4.32
CA ALA A 73 -5.79 -20.25 -4.22
C ALA A 73 -5.25 -20.57 -2.82
N LEU A 74 -6.03 -20.28 -1.78
CA LEU A 74 -5.68 -20.56 -0.38
C LEU A 74 -6.06 -21.98 0.08
N GLY A 75 -6.78 -22.77 -0.72
CA GLY A 75 -7.37 -24.03 -0.25
C GLY A 75 -8.31 -23.83 0.95
N ALA A 76 -8.96 -22.67 1.04
CA ALA A 76 -9.74 -22.29 2.20
C ALA A 76 -11.13 -22.95 2.14
N GLU A 77 -11.30 -24.02 2.93
CA GLU A 77 -12.51 -24.85 2.91
C GLU A 77 -13.65 -24.31 3.80
N PRO A 78 -14.91 -24.72 3.54
CA PRO A 78 -16.05 -24.41 4.41
C PRO A 78 -15.86 -24.86 5.87
N PRO A 79 -16.55 -24.23 6.85
CA PRO A 79 -17.53 -23.17 6.67
C PRO A 79 -16.93 -21.75 6.62
N LEU A 80 -15.65 -21.58 6.96
CA LEU A 80 -15.03 -20.26 7.10
C LEU A 80 -14.25 -19.81 5.86
N GLY A 81 -14.06 -20.67 4.87
CA GLY A 81 -13.20 -20.43 3.72
C GLY A 81 -13.45 -19.09 3.02
N ARG A 82 -14.72 -18.76 2.73
CA ARG A 82 -15.08 -17.48 2.09
C ARG A 82 -14.76 -16.27 2.95
N ARG A 83 -14.96 -16.35 4.28
CA ARG A 83 -14.63 -15.28 5.23
C ARG A 83 -13.11 -15.03 5.29
N ILE A 84 -12.33 -16.11 5.34
CA ILE A 84 -10.85 -16.03 5.33
C ILE A 84 -10.38 -15.42 4.01
N ALA A 85 -10.89 -15.93 2.89
CA ALA A 85 -10.56 -15.42 1.56
C ALA A 85 -10.93 -13.94 1.38
N ALA A 86 -12.07 -13.50 1.90
CA ALA A 86 -12.47 -12.09 1.88
C ALA A 86 -11.51 -11.20 2.67
N SER A 87 -11.10 -11.63 3.87
CA SER A 87 -10.08 -10.94 4.67
C SER A 87 -8.78 -10.73 3.87
N ILE A 88 -8.26 -11.80 3.26
CA ILE A 88 -7.00 -11.75 2.50
C ILE A 88 -7.15 -11.00 1.17
N ALA A 89 -8.27 -11.14 0.48
CA ALA A 89 -8.56 -10.43 -0.76
C ALA A 89 -8.61 -8.91 -0.56
N VAL A 90 -9.26 -8.45 0.52
CA VAL A 90 -9.28 -7.04 0.90
C VAL A 90 -7.87 -6.56 1.26
N GLN A 91 -7.09 -7.36 2.00
CA GLN A 91 -5.70 -7.00 2.30
C GLN A 91 -4.88 -6.79 1.02
N GLY A 92 -4.97 -7.72 0.07
CA GLY A 92 -4.27 -7.64 -1.21
C GLY A 92 -4.72 -6.47 -2.07
N LEU A 93 -6.03 -6.16 -2.09
CA LEU A 93 -6.58 -4.99 -2.76
C LEU A 93 -6.07 -3.68 -2.14
N ALA A 94 -6.12 -3.58 -0.81
CA ALA A 94 -5.59 -2.44 -0.08
C ALA A 94 -4.10 -2.24 -0.38
N ALA A 95 -3.31 -3.31 -0.39
CA ALA A 95 -1.89 -3.26 -0.72
C ALA A 95 -1.65 -2.69 -2.12
N LYS A 96 -2.38 -3.14 -3.15
CA LYS A 96 -2.27 -2.62 -4.52
C LYS A 96 -2.68 -1.15 -4.62
N LEU A 97 -3.67 -0.74 -3.85
CA LEU A 97 -4.18 0.62 -3.81
C LEU A 97 -3.22 1.61 -3.15
N LEU A 98 -2.53 1.19 -2.09
CA LEU A 98 -1.75 2.11 -1.25
C LEU A 98 -0.24 2.07 -1.49
N SER A 99 0.33 0.95 -1.97
CA SER A 99 1.80 0.81 -2.03
C SER A 99 2.43 1.79 -3.01
N GLY A 100 1.89 1.89 -4.23
CA GLY A 100 2.33 2.86 -5.24
C GLY A 100 2.25 4.31 -4.74
N PRO A 101 1.11 4.76 -4.20
CA PRO A 101 0.96 6.11 -3.63
C PRO A 101 1.89 6.43 -2.45
N VAL A 102 2.09 5.47 -1.53
CA VAL A 102 3.05 5.61 -0.42
C VAL A 102 4.46 5.80 -0.97
N ALA A 103 4.87 4.96 -1.93
CA ALA A 103 6.18 5.09 -2.58
C ALA A 103 6.30 6.38 -3.40
N ALA A 104 5.25 6.80 -4.10
CA ALA A 104 5.24 8.04 -4.88
C ALA A 104 5.50 9.26 -3.98
N LEU A 105 4.84 9.31 -2.83
CA LEU A 105 5.03 10.38 -1.86
C LEU A 105 6.42 10.32 -1.21
N ALA A 106 6.86 9.14 -0.77
CA ALA A 106 8.12 8.99 -0.05
C ALA A 106 9.37 9.16 -0.94
N LEU A 107 9.34 8.62 -2.17
CA LEU A 107 10.51 8.58 -3.06
C LEU A 107 10.59 9.79 -4.00
N TYR A 108 9.44 10.35 -4.40
CA TYR A 108 9.38 11.39 -5.43
C TYR A 108 8.76 12.70 -4.93
N GLY A 109 8.20 12.71 -3.70
CA GLY A 109 7.49 13.88 -3.17
C GLY A 109 6.29 14.26 -4.05
N VAL A 110 5.56 13.27 -4.57
CA VAL A 110 4.35 13.51 -5.39
C VAL A 110 3.14 12.77 -4.83
N LEU A 111 1.99 13.42 -4.89
CA LEU A 111 0.69 12.80 -4.63
C LEU A 111 0.08 12.32 -5.94
N VAL A 112 -0.31 11.05 -5.97
CA VAL A 112 -1.06 10.45 -7.06
C VAL A 112 -2.53 10.76 -6.90
N ASP A 113 -3.19 11.19 -7.98
CA ASP A 113 -4.62 11.43 -8.01
C ASP A 113 -5.41 10.10 -8.05
N LEU A 114 -5.86 9.66 -6.88
CA LEU A 114 -6.56 8.38 -6.68
C LEU A 114 -8.05 8.57 -6.41
N ARG A 115 -8.63 9.69 -6.84
CA ARG A 115 -10.07 9.88 -6.73
C ARG A 115 -10.78 8.72 -7.45
N PRO A 116 -11.95 8.26 -6.97
CA PRO A 116 -12.64 7.13 -7.59
C PRO A 116 -12.88 7.27 -9.11
N GLN A 117 -12.93 8.49 -9.63
CA GLN A 117 -13.12 8.79 -11.05
C GLN A 117 -11.85 8.67 -11.89
N THR A 118 -10.66 8.85 -11.29
CA THR A 118 -9.36 8.70 -11.96
C THR A 118 -8.75 7.32 -11.76
N LEU A 119 -9.37 6.50 -10.90
CA LEU A 119 -8.88 5.18 -10.52
C LEU A 119 -9.51 4.07 -11.38
N TRP A 120 -8.65 3.29 -12.00
CA TRP A 120 -9.00 2.20 -12.92
C TRP A 120 -8.21 0.94 -12.59
N TRP A 121 -8.61 -0.16 -13.21
CA TRP A 121 -7.95 -1.44 -13.12
C TRP A 121 -7.68 -1.98 -14.51
N SER A 122 -6.43 -2.37 -14.78
CA SER A 122 -6.07 -3.11 -15.98
C SER A 122 -5.96 -4.61 -15.68
N ALA A 123 -6.58 -5.43 -16.53
CA ALA A 123 -6.44 -6.88 -16.48
C ALA A 123 -5.18 -7.31 -17.25
N THR A 124 -4.11 -7.63 -16.51
CA THR A 124 -2.86 -8.14 -17.09
C THR A 124 -2.73 -9.66 -16.92
N PRO A 125 -1.85 -10.35 -17.67
CA PRO A 125 -1.57 -11.77 -17.51
C PRO A 125 -1.01 -12.12 -16.13
N LEU A 126 -0.35 -11.17 -15.46
CA LEU A 126 0.17 -11.32 -14.10
C LEU A 126 -0.88 -10.95 -13.04
N GLY A 127 -2.07 -10.55 -13.49
CA GLY A 127 -3.21 -10.17 -12.66
C GLY A 127 -3.57 -8.70 -12.80
N ASP A 128 -4.58 -8.34 -12.02
CA ASP A 128 -5.15 -6.99 -11.97
C ASP A 128 -4.15 -5.96 -11.42
N VAL A 129 -3.83 -4.91 -12.16
CA VAL A 129 -2.95 -3.79 -11.75
C VAL A 129 -3.76 -2.49 -11.71
N VAL A 130 -3.41 -1.58 -10.79
CA VAL A 130 -4.03 -0.25 -10.70
C VAL A 130 -3.60 0.58 -11.90
N ALA A 131 -4.57 1.25 -12.53
CA ALA A 131 -4.34 2.16 -13.65
C ALA A 131 -4.98 3.53 -13.36
N LEU A 132 -4.49 4.57 -14.02
CA LEU A 132 -4.92 5.95 -13.83
C LEU A 132 -5.39 6.57 -15.15
N ASP A 133 -6.51 7.31 -15.12
CA ASP A 133 -7.03 8.08 -16.27
C ASP A 133 -7.47 9.50 -15.83
N PRO A 134 -6.69 10.55 -16.13
CA PRO A 134 -5.30 10.51 -16.56
C PRO A 134 -4.36 10.31 -15.36
N PRO A 135 -3.09 9.88 -15.57
CA PRO A 135 -2.10 9.72 -14.50
C PRO A 135 -1.62 11.08 -13.95
N ARG A 136 -2.46 11.73 -13.13
CA ARG A 136 -2.15 13.03 -12.53
C ARG A 136 -1.32 12.86 -11.26
N MET A 137 -0.25 13.65 -11.18
CA MET A 137 0.62 13.71 -10.01
C MET A 137 0.89 15.16 -9.63
N VAL A 138 0.88 15.46 -8.34
CA VAL A 138 1.09 16.81 -7.81
C VAL A 138 2.28 16.83 -6.86
N ARG A 139 3.25 17.70 -7.11
CA ARG A 139 4.40 17.92 -6.22
C ARG A 139 3.93 18.31 -4.82
N ARG A 140 4.52 17.67 -3.83
CA ARG A 140 4.29 17.90 -2.41
C ARG A 140 5.63 18.06 -1.71
N ARG A 141 5.92 19.27 -1.20
CA ARG A 141 7.22 19.61 -0.61
C ARG A 141 7.48 18.97 0.75
N VAL A 142 6.43 18.59 1.47
CA VAL A 142 6.52 17.93 2.79
C VAL A 142 5.34 16.96 2.87
N PRO A 143 5.52 15.72 3.38
CA PRO A 143 4.41 14.91 3.86
C PRO A 143 3.73 15.71 4.98
N GLY A 144 2.71 16.48 4.63
CA GLY A 144 1.87 17.13 5.61
C GLY A 144 0.95 16.08 6.20
N ALA A 145 0.51 16.30 7.44
CA ALA A 145 -0.54 15.49 8.05
C ALA A 145 -1.66 15.23 7.04
N ASP A 146 -2.11 13.98 6.95
CA ASP A 146 -3.29 13.56 6.18
C ASP A 146 -3.13 13.57 4.65
N ALA A 147 -1.91 13.57 4.12
CA ALA A 147 -1.68 13.66 2.67
C ALA A 147 -2.33 12.52 1.86
N LEU A 148 -2.47 11.33 2.48
CA LEU A 148 -3.14 10.15 1.90
C LEU A 148 -4.51 9.87 2.52
N ALA A 149 -5.07 10.77 3.34
CA ALA A 149 -6.40 10.59 3.93
C ALA A 149 -7.52 10.38 2.89
N PRO A 150 -7.55 11.10 1.74
CA PRO A 150 -8.57 10.85 0.71
C PRO A 150 -8.56 9.43 0.15
N LEU A 151 -7.39 8.78 0.07
CA LEU A 151 -7.30 7.36 -0.32
C LEU A 151 -8.01 6.47 0.70
N VAL A 152 -7.89 6.78 2.00
CA VAL A 152 -8.57 6.01 3.04
C VAL A 152 -10.08 6.25 3.02
N ASP A 153 -10.50 7.51 2.91
CA ASP A 153 -11.91 7.89 3.02
C ASP A 153 -12.72 7.59 1.75
N GLU A 154 -12.18 7.86 0.56
CA GLU A 154 -12.96 7.77 -0.68
C GLU A 154 -12.80 6.41 -1.38
N VAL A 155 -11.72 5.67 -1.12
CA VAL A 155 -11.38 4.45 -1.87
C VAL A 155 -11.40 3.22 -0.97
N LEU A 156 -10.67 3.24 0.15
CA LEU A 156 -10.57 2.08 1.03
C LEU A 156 -11.81 1.88 1.90
N THR A 157 -12.48 2.96 2.30
CA THR A 157 -13.71 2.86 3.10
C THR A 157 -14.83 2.10 2.37
N PRO A 158 -15.21 2.43 1.12
CA PRO A 158 -16.20 1.64 0.39
C PRO A 158 -15.81 0.16 0.23
N LEU A 159 -14.53 -0.11 -0.04
CA LEU A 159 -14.03 -1.49 -0.14
C LEU A 159 -14.24 -2.27 1.17
N VAL A 160 -13.88 -1.66 2.31
CA VAL A 160 -14.01 -2.28 3.63
C VAL A 160 -15.47 -2.49 4.01
N GLU A 161 -16.33 -1.50 3.77
CA GLU A 161 -17.77 -1.56 4.10
C GLU A 161 -18.48 -2.65 3.28
N ILE A 162 -18.33 -2.64 1.95
CA ILE A 162 -18.97 -3.62 1.07
C ILE A 162 -18.49 -5.04 1.38
N ALA A 163 -17.18 -5.23 1.62
CA ALA A 163 -16.64 -6.54 1.94
C ALA A 163 -17.10 -7.03 3.33
N GLY A 164 -17.17 -6.13 4.32
CA GLY A 164 -17.63 -6.43 5.66
C GLY A 164 -19.09 -6.90 5.67
N GLU A 165 -19.96 -6.16 5.00
CA GLU A 165 -21.38 -6.47 4.85
C GLU A 165 -21.60 -7.80 4.10
N ARG A 166 -20.92 -8.00 2.97
CA ARG A 166 -21.18 -9.16 2.09
C ARG A 166 -20.59 -10.46 2.61
N PHE A 167 -19.44 -10.42 3.30
CA PHE A 167 -18.71 -11.64 3.69
C PHE A 167 -18.64 -11.85 5.21
N GLY A 168 -19.25 -10.96 5.99
CA GLY A 168 -19.32 -11.07 7.46
C GLY A 168 -17.92 -11.03 8.10
N VAL A 169 -17.02 -10.21 7.56
CA VAL A 169 -15.71 -9.92 8.16
C VAL A 169 -15.86 -8.63 8.96
N SER A 170 -15.47 -8.64 10.24
CA SER A 170 -15.58 -7.46 11.09
C SER A 170 -14.72 -6.29 10.57
N ALA A 171 -15.20 -5.06 10.72
CA ALA A 171 -14.43 -3.86 10.40
C ALA A 171 -13.05 -3.82 11.08
N THR A 172 -12.94 -4.30 12.33
CA THR A 172 -11.67 -4.40 13.06
C THR A 172 -10.62 -5.27 12.34
N VAL A 173 -11.03 -6.36 11.69
CA VAL A 173 -10.14 -7.21 10.90
C VAL A 173 -9.78 -6.52 9.59
N LEU A 174 -10.77 -5.97 8.88
CA LEU A 174 -10.54 -5.34 7.58
C LEU A 174 -9.64 -4.09 7.68
N TRP A 175 -9.89 -3.20 8.64
CA TRP A 175 -9.02 -2.04 8.88
C TRP A 175 -7.64 -2.44 9.41
N GLY A 176 -7.56 -3.50 10.23
CA GLY A 176 -6.28 -4.10 10.60
C GLY A 176 -5.50 -4.60 9.38
N ASN A 177 -6.18 -5.22 8.41
CA ASN A 177 -5.57 -5.64 7.15
C ASN A 177 -5.09 -4.45 6.31
N VAL A 178 -5.86 -3.36 6.23
CA VAL A 178 -5.42 -2.13 5.57
C VAL A 178 -4.15 -1.58 6.22
N ALA A 179 -4.12 -1.47 7.55
CA ALA A 179 -2.93 -1.02 8.28
C ALA A 179 -1.71 -1.94 8.09
N SER A 180 -1.93 -3.26 8.07
CA SER A 180 -0.90 -4.25 7.72
C SER A 180 -0.38 -4.08 6.28
N SER A 181 -1.24 -3.70 5.34
CA SER A 181 -0.80 -3.36 3.98
C SER A 181 0.09 -2.12 3.93
N VAL A 182 -0.17 -1.10 4.77
CA VAL A 182 0.74 0.06 4.93
C VAL A 182 2.11 -0.37 5.46
N ALA A 183 2.12 -1.16 6.54
CA ALA A 183 3.36 -1.69 7.10
C ALA A 183 4.12 -2.59 6.11
N GLY A 184 3.41 -3.42 5.34
CA GLY A 184 3.99 -4.26 4.30
C GLY A 184 4.62 -3.45 3.16
N ALA A 185 3.95 -2.39 2.69
CA ALA A 185 4.52 -1.48 1.68
C ALA A 185 5.82 -0.82 2.19
N LYS A 186 5.79 -0.33 3.43
CA LYS A 186 6.98 0.23 4.10
C LYS A 186 8.11 -0.80 4.19
N ARG A 187 7.83 -2.04 4.59
CA ARG A 187 8.84 -3.10 4.72
C ARG A 187 9.48 -3.45 3.37
N VAL A 188 8.70 -3.51 2.29
CA VAL A 188 9.26 -3.74 0.95
C VAL A 188 10.18 -2.58 0.55
N LEU A 189 9.76 -1.34 0.79
CA LEU A 189 10.56 -0.16 0.49
C LEU A 189 11.84 -0.06 1.34
N ASP A 190 11.80 -0.46 2.62
CA ASP A 190 13.00 -0.57 3.46
C ASP A 190 14.07 -1.49 2.84
N ILE A 191 13.64 -2.56 2.18
CA ILE A 191 14.53 -3.53 1.52
C ILE A 191 15.01 -3.00 0.16
N GLN A 192 14.09 -2.47 -0.65
CA GLN A 192 14.37 -2.09 -2.04
C GLN A 192 15.01 -0.70 -2.16
N ARG A 193 14.71 0.20 -1.22
CA ARG A 193 15.11 1.61 -1.18
C ARG A 193 15.58 2.02 0.22
N PRO A 194 16.64 1.38 0.76
CA PRO A 194 17.15 1.69 2.10
C PRO A 194 17.60 3.15 2.24
N ASP A 195 17.96 3.80 1.12
CA ASP A 195 18.28 5.23 1.04
C ASP A 195 17.11 6.14 1.43
N ALA A 196 15.87 5.64 1.33
CA ALA A 196 14.65 6.38 1.63
C ALA A 196 13.89 5.85 2.85
N ALA A 197 14.47 4.93 3.65
CA ALA A 197 13.78 4.25 4.75
C ALA A 197 13.12 5.23 5.74
N ASP A 198 13.79 6.33 6.11
CA ASP A 198 13.23 7.33 7.03
C ASP A 198 12.03 8.07 6.43
N ALA A 199 12.12 8.46 5.15
CA ALA A 199 11.02 9.14 4.45
C ALA A 199 9.80 8.21 4.29
N VAL A 200 10.04 6.94 3.98
CA VAL A 200 9.00 5.91 3.89
C VAL A 200 8.36 5.67 5.26
N ALA A 201 9.16 5.53 6.31
CA ALA A 201 8.66 5.36 7.67
C ALA A 201 7.82 6.55 8.12
N ALA A 202 8.19 7.79 7.76
CA ALA A 202 7.43 8.98 8.05
C ALA A 202 6.06 8.97 7.34
N VAL A 203 6.02 8.70 6.03
CA VAL A 203 4.77 8.60 5.27
C VAL A 203 3.86 7.49 5.79
N ALA A 204 4.42 6.32 6.09
CA ALA A 204 3.65 5.21 6.65
C ALA A 204 3.14 5.51 8.06
N THR A 205 3.90 6.25 8.87
CA THR A 205 3.49 6.69 10.21
C THR A 205 2.31 7.65 10.15
N ASP A 206 2.39 8.67 9.28
CA ASP A 206 1.32 9.64 9.02
C ASP A 206 0.03 8.93 8.57
N LEU A 207 0.13 8.02 7.59
CA LEU A 207 -1.03 7.27 7.12
C LEU A 207 -1.63 6.40 8.24
N LEU A 208 -0.82 5.77 9.08
CA LEU A 208 -1.29 4.99 10.22
C LEU A 208 -1.92 5.83 11.34
N GLU A 209 -1.74 7.15 11.33
CA GLU A 209 -2.39 8.09 12.26
C GLU A 209 -3.81 8.50 11.81
N HIS A 210 -4.19 8.15 10.58
CA HIS A 210 -5.56 8.33 10.09
C HIS A 210 -6.59 7.73 11.06
N PRO A 211 -7.73 8.40 11.37
CA PRO A 211 -8.68 7.94 12.38
C PRO A 211 -9.21 6.50 12.21
N ARG A 212 -9.29 6.00 10.97
CA ARG A 212 -9.70 4.61 10.67
C ARG A 212 -8.60 3.56 10.86
N LEU A 213 -7.34 3.98 10.89
CA LEU A 213 -6.16 3.12 11.02
C LEU A 213 -5.54 3.19 12.41
N THR A 214 -5.68 4.33 13.08
CA THR A 214 -5.28 4.50 14.47
C THR A 214 -5.97 3.46 15.36
N GLY A 215 -5.18 2.81 16.21
CA GLY A 215 -5.68 1.78 17.13
C GLY A 215 -5.93 0.40 16.48
N THR A 216 -5.65 0.21 15.18
CA THR A 216 -5.73 -1.12 14.55
C THR A 216 -4.52 -2.01 14.84
N GLY A 217 -3.45 -1.41 15.35
CA GLY A 217 -2.18 -2.07 15.66
C GLY A 217 -1.30 -1.22 16.57
N GLU A 218 -0.03 -1.60 16.67
CA GLU A 218 1.02 -0.85 17.33
C GLU A 218 2.32 -0.91 16.51
N ARG A 219 3.06 0.20 16.53
CA ARG A 219 4.43 0.28 16.02
C ARG A 219 5.36 -0.11 17.17
N ARG A 220 6.02 -1.25 17.06
CA ARG A 220 7.01 -1.76 18.02
C ARG A 220 8.42 -1.34 17.61
N ALA A 221 9.39 -1.61 18.48
CA ALA A 221 10.80 -1.54 18.12
C ALA A 221 11.08 -2.33 16.83
N PRO A 222 11.95 -1.82 15.94
CA PRO A 222 12.24 -2.46 14.67
C PRO A 222 12.87 -3.84 14.87
N VAL A 223 12.41 -4.80 14.08
CA VAL A 223 12.99 -6.13 13.91
C VAL A 223 13.31 -6.30 12.43
N ALA A 224 14.52 -6.77 12.12
CA ALA A 224 14.95 -6.96 10.74
C ALA A 224 13.88 -7.74 9.92
N PRO A 225 13.58 -7.31 8.68
CA PRO A 225 14.28 -6.29 7.90
C PRO A 225 13.76 -4.85 8.09
N ASP A 226 12.87 -4.60 9.05
CA ASP A 226 12.39 -3.24 9.31
C ASP A 226 13.48 -2.37 9.95
N HIS A 227 13.66 -1.14 9.46
CA HIS A 227 14.63 -0.19 10.00
C HIS A 227 14.05 0.72 11.09
N ALA A 228 12.91 1.36 10.86
CA ALA A 228 12.35 2.35 11.79
C ALA A 228 11.44 1.75 12.88
N TRP A 229 10.52 0.88 12.46
CA TRP A 229 9.58 0.19 13.35
C TRP A 229 9.03 -1.06 12.68
N THR A 230 8.58 -2.01 13.50
CA THR A 230 7.83 -3.20 13.08
C THR A 230 6.38 -3.07 13.52
N PHE A 231 5.45 -3.37 12.64
CA PHE A 231 4.02 -3.26 12.94
C PHE A 231 3.45 -4.57 13.48
N ARG A 232 2.59 -4.46 14.48
CA ARG A 232 1.82 -5.57 15.03
C ARG A 232 0.35 -5.20 15.03
N ARG A 233 -0.49 -6.01 14.37
CA ARG A 233 -1.94 -5.82 14.42
C ARG A 233 -2.52 -6.12 15.81
N ARG A 234 -3.67 -5.52 16.11
CA ARG A 234 -4.56 -5.90 17.22
C ARG A 234 -5.66 -6.89 16.80
N SER A 235 -5.71 -7.24 15.51
CA SER A 235 -6.63 -8.21 14.94
C SER A 235 -5.88 -9.26 14.11
N CYS A 236 -6.50 -10.43 13.93
CA CYS A 236 -5.93 -11.51 13.12
C CYS A 236 -6.50 -11.48 11.69
N CYS A 237 -5.65 -11.58 10.67
CA CYS A 237 -6.04 -11.68 9.26
C CYS A 237 -6.69 -13.01 8.87
N LEU A 238 -6.69 -14.00 9.78
CA LEU A 238 -7.20 -15.36 9.59
C LEU A 238 -6.37 -16.27 8.67
N TYR A 239 -5.26 -15.79 8.09
CA TYR A 239 -4.40 -16.59 7.20
C TYR A 239 -3.94 -17.90 7.85
N TYR A 240 -3.56 -17.88 9.13
CA TYR A 240 -3.09 -19.07 9.87
C TYR A 240 -4.10 -20.23 9.92
N ARG A 241 -5.36 -20.02 9.52
CA ARG A 241 -6.44 -21.00 9.55
C ARG A 241 -6.59 -21.79 8.25
N VAL A 242 -5.91 -21.40 7.17
CA VAL A 242 -5.94 -22.16 5.91
C VAL A 242 -4.95 -23.32 5.96
N PRO A 243 -5.14 -24.38 5.17
CA PRO A 243 -4.16 -25.46 5.07
C PRO A 243 -2.76 -24.92 4.72
N GLY A 244 -1.76 -25.26 5.53
CA GLY A 244 -0.38 -24.79 5.36
C GLY A 244 -0.13 -23.31 5.73
N GLY A 245 -1.12 -22.59 6.26
CA GLY A 245 -0.97 -21.21 6.69
C GLY A 245 -0.16 -21.08 7.99
N SER A 246 0.79 -20.13 8.00
CA SER A 246 1.56 -19.74 9.19
C SER A 246 0.99 -18.47 9.84
N THR A 247 1.64 -17.97 10.90
CA THR A 247 1.44 -16.55 11.24
C THR A 247 1.98 -15.66 10.12
N CYS A 248 1.29 -14.55 9.86
CA CYS A 248 1.77 -13.51 8.95
C CYS A 248 2.74 -12.56 9.67
N ALA A 249 3.50 -11.76 8.92
CA ALA A 249 4.51 -10.86 9.46
C ALA A 249 4.00 -9.89 10.56
N ASP A 250 2.73 -9.44 10.48
CA ASP A 250 2.15 -8.51 11.46
C ASP A 250 1.14 -9.19 12.40
N CYS A 251 1.23 -10.51 12.58
CA CYS A 251 0.21 -11.33 13.24
C CYS A 251 0.12 -11.04 14.73
N VAL A 252 -1.07 -10.68 15.24
CA VAL A 252 -1.33 -10.51 16.69
C VAL A 252 -0.96 -11.73 17.53
N LEU A 253 -0.93 -12.93 16.93
CA LEU A 253 -0.68 -14.21 17.59
C LEU A 253 0.78 -14.69 17.55
N ALA A 254 1.73 -13.98 16.93
CA ALA A 254 3.08 -14.53 16.73
C ALA A 254 3.77 -14.91 18.07
N ASP A 255 3.60 -14.06 19.09
CA ASP A 255 4.24 -14.24 20.41
C ASP A 255 3.62 -15.44 21.17
N LEU A 256 2.39 -15.84 20.82
CA LEU A 256 1.69 -16.96 21.44
C LEU A 256 2.05 -18.31 20.83
N ARG A 257 2.58 -18.32 19.59
CA ARG A 257 2.86 -19.57 18.87
C ARG A 257 4.32 -19.97 18.90
N GLY A 258 5.19 -19.17 19.52
CA GLY A 258 6.63 -19.44 19.57
C GLY A 258 7.25 -19.56 18.18
N GLU A 259 6.60 -19.01 17.15
CA GLU A 259 7.15 -18.98 15.80
C GLU A 259 8.22 -17.89 15.78
N PRO A 260 9.46 -18.19 15.39
CA PRO A 260 10.48 -17.17 15.22
C PRO A 260 9.98 -16.13 14.20
N ALA A 261 10.34 -14.87 14.41
CA ALA A 261 10.07 -13.83 13.43
C ALA A 261 10.65 -14.27 12.08
N SER A 262 9.90 -14.11 11.00
CA SER A 262 10.32 -14.50 9.65
C SER A 262 11.68 -13.87 9.32
N GLY A 263 12.76 -14.65 9.46
CA GLY A 263 14.15 -14.18 9.44
C GLY A 263 15.12 -15.06 10.24
N GLU A 264 14.66 -15.79 11.26
CA GLU A 264 15.48 -16.80 11.94
C GLU A 264 15.27 -18.17 11.28
N THR A 265 16.25 -18.60 10.49
CA THR A 265 16.39 -20.02 10.12
C THR A 265 16.62 -20.82 11.40
N ALA A 266 15.76 -21.81 11.65
CA ALA A 266 16.06 -22.84 12.65
C ALA A 266 17.30 -23.61 12.19
N ASP A 267 18.39 -23.48 12.96
CA ASP A 267 19.52 -24.41 12.90
C ASP A 267 19.08 -25.83 13.31
#